data_AF-A0A1M6UDU2-F1
#
_entry.id   AF-A0A1M6UDU2-F1
#
_cell.length_a   1.000
_cell.length_b   1.000
_cell.length_c   1.000
_cell.angle_alpha   90.00
_cell.angle_beta   90.00
_cell.angle_gamma   90.00
#
_symmetry.space_group_name_H-M   'P 1'
#
loop_
_entity.id
_entity.type
_entity.pdbx_description
1 polymer ?
#
loop_
_entity_poly.entity_id
_entity_poly.type
_entity_poly.pdbx_seq_one_letter_code
_entity_poly.pdbx_strand_id
1 'polypeptide(L)'
;MTDYDYIIQQLRKCHFTGWNDEVLRDCVDRLPNLSRQELAALSLSKWTKDYRVFREAIFNILFAEKIGLREERIKNLETAALIEEFKDKKSGNVSLIRNEMQSRYKEGRDCEIIAEAFNASNEKDQQWVKSQERHSE
;
A
#
# COMPACT_ATOMS: atom_id res chain seq x y z
N MET A 1 -5.42 3.66 -31.81
CA MET A 1 -4.83 4.45 -30.71
C MET A 1 -4.50 3.47 -29.60
N THR A 2 -3.27 3.45 -29.12
CA THR A 2 -2.87 2.54 -28.02
C THR A 2 -3.40 3.06 -26.68
N ASP A 3 -3.47 2.19 -25.67
CA ASP A 3 -3.79 2.62 -24.29
C ASP A 3 -2.78 3.67 -23.80
N TYR A 4 -1.50 3.51 -24.15
CA TYR A 4 -0.45 4.48 -23.83
C TYR A 4 -0.73 5.86 -24.44
N ASP A 5 -1.02 5.92 -25.74
CA ASP A 5 -1.31 7.17 -26.44
C ASP A 5 -2.54 7.86 -25.85
N TYR A 6 -3.59 7.08 -25.56
CA TYR A 6 -4.81 7.59 -24.95
C TYR A 6 -4.53 8.20 -23.57
N ILE A 7 -3.83 7.49 -22.69
CA ILE A 7 -3.48 7.97 -21.35
C ILE A 7 -2.65 9.25 -21.45
N ILE A 8 -1.64 9.32 -22.32
CA ILE A 8 -0.84 10.54 -22.53
C ILE A 8 -1.71 11.71 -22.99
N GLN A 9 -2.65 11.47 -23.91
CA GLN A 9 -3.57 12.52 -24.36
C GLN A 9 -4.46 13.03 -23.22
N GLN A 10 -5.02 12.14 -22.39
CA GLN A 10 -5.84 12.54 -21.24
C GLN A 10 -5.01 13.28 -20.19
N LEU A 11 -3.81 12.79 -19.85
CA LEU A 11 -2.89 13.46 -18.92
C LEU A 11 -2.59 14.91 -19.37
N ARG A 12 -2.34 15.11 -20.68
CA ARG A 12 -2.12 16.45 -21.24
C ARG A 12 -3.36 17.32 -21.18
N LYS A 13 -4.53 16.79 -21.52
CA LYS A 13 -5.79 17.53 -21.50
C LYS A 13 -6.15 17.95 -20.07
N CYS A 14 -6.13 17.01 -19.14
CA CYS A 14 -6.49 17.20 -17.74
C CYS A 14 -5.51 18.11 -16.98
N HIS A 15 -4.26 18.25 -17.44
CA HIS A 15 -3.35 19.26 -16.90
C HIS A 15 -3.91 20.68 -17.03
N PHE A 16 -4.66 20.97 -18.10
CA PHE A 16 -5.25 22.29 -18.34
C PHE A 16 -6.70 22.39 -17.86
N THR A 17 -7.45 21.29 -17.89
CA THR A 17 -8.91 21.30 -17.62
C THR A 17 -9.32 20.70 -16.28
N GLY A 18 -8.38 20.10 -15.55
CA GLY A 18 -8.69 19.25 -14.40
C GLY A 18 -9.15 17.84 -14.80
N TRP A 19 -9.23 16.95 -13.80
CA TRP A 19 -9.69 15.57 -13.97
C TRP A 19 -11.21 15.46 -13.79
N ASN A 20 -11.81 14.62 -14.64
CA ASN A 20 -13.08 13.98 -14.36
C ASN A 20 -12.76 12.59 -13.75
N ASP A 21 -13.44 12.23 -12.66
CA ASP A 21 -13.20 10.97 -11.93
C ASP A 21 -13.40 9.71 -12.79
N GLU A 22 -14.35 9.72 -13.73
CA GLU A 22 -14.59 8.61 -14.66
C GLU A 22 -13.42 8.45 -15.63
N VAL A 23 -12.91 9.56 -16.16
CA VAL A 23 -11.77 9.57 -17.08
C VAL A 23 -10.49 9.16 -16.35
N LEU A 24 -10.32 9.61 -15.11
CA LEU A 24 -9.21 9.20 -14.26
C LEU A 24 -9.25 7.68 -14.02
N ARG A 25 -10.41 7.14 -13.67
CA ARG A 25 -10.59 5.70 -13.44
C ARG A 25 -10.30 4.89 -14.70
N ASP A 26 -10.87 5.28 -15.85
CA ASP A 26 -10.62 4.61 -17.14
C ASP A 26 -9.12 4.61 -17.50
N CYS A 27 -8.40 5.71 -17.22
CA CYS A 27 -6.95 5.73 -17.45
C CYS A 27 -6.19 4.80 -16.50
N VAL A 28 -6.59 4.70 -15.22
CA VAL A 28 -5.95 3.81 -14.25
C VAL A 28 -6.21 2.34 -14.59
N ASP A 29 -7.42 2.00 -15.01
CA ASP A 29 -7.83 0.64 -15.37
C ASP A 29 -7.11 0.12 -16.62
N ARG A 30 -6.59 1.02 -17.46
CA ARG A 30 -5.78 0.70 -18.65
C ARG A 30 -4.30 0.51 -18.35
N LEU A 31 -3.78 1.00 -17.21
CA LEU A 31 -2.36 0.87 -16.86
C LEU A 31 -1.84 -0.58 -16.89
N PRO A 32 -2.59 -1.61 -16.43
CA PRO A 32 -2.14 -3.00 -16.47
C PRO A 32 -1.90 -3.56 -17.87
N ASN A 33 -2.50 -2.95 -18.92
CA ASN A 33 -2.31 -3.38 -20.30
C ASN A 33 -0.99 -2.88 -20.90
N LEU A 34 -0.32 -1.94 -20.22
CA LEU A 34 0.91 -1.34 -20.70
C LEU A 34 2.12 -2.23 -20.42
N SER A 35 3.07 -2.21 -21.34
CA SER A 35 4.37 -2.84 -21.12
C SER A 35 5.13 -2.16 -19.97
N ARG A 36 6.10 -2.88 -19.40
CA ARG A 36 7.00 -2.34 -18.38
C ARG A 36 7.72 -1.06 -18.84
N GLN A 37 8.09 -0.99 -20.12
CA GLN A 37 8.76 0.17 -20.72
C GLN A 37 7.81 1.38 -20.80
N GLU A 38 6.58 1.16 -21.21
CA GLU A 38 5.55 2.21 -21.27
C GLU A 38 5.18 2.74 -19.89
N LEU A 39 5.04 1.85 -18.90
CA LEU A 39 4.82 2.24 -17.50
C LEU A 39 6.00 3.05 -16.94
N ALA A 40 7.23 2.63 -17.22
CA ALA A 40 8.42 3.38 -16.84
C ALA A 40 8.45 4.77 -17.51
N ALA A 41 8.14 4.84 -18.81
CA ALA A 41 8.03 6.10 -19.54
C ALA A 41 6.92 7.01 -18.96
N LEU A 42 5.76 6.44 -18.61
CA LEU A 42 4.70 7.18 -17.92
C LEU A 42 5.16 7.69 -16.57
N SER A 43 5.87 6.90 -15.77
CA SER A 43 6.36 7.35 -14.44
C SER A 43 7.34 8.52 -14.50
N LEU A 44 8.11 8.63 -15.60
CA LEU A 44 9.08 9.71 -15.85
C LEU A 44 8.48 10.90 -16.59
N SER A 45 7.25 10.78 -17.08
CA SER A 45 6.55 11.84 -17.79
C SER A 45 6.32 13.05 -16.89
N LYS A 46 6.59 14.25 -17.41
CA LYS A 46 6.27 15.50 -16.68
C LYS A 46 4.76 15.61 -16.34
N TRP A 47 3.91 14.93 -17.11
CA TRP A 47 2.46 14.97 -16.94
C TRP A 47 1.93 14.06 -15.82
N THR A 48 2.72 13.09 -15.34
CA THR A 48 2.35 12.21 -14.22
C THR A 48 3.06 12.59 -12.93
N LYS A 49 4.16 13.36 -13.02
CA LYS A 49 5.01 13.73 -11.88
C LYS A 49 4.24 14.33 -10.71
N ASP A 50 3.23 15.13 -11.01
CA ASP A 50 2.44 15.86 -10.01
C ASP A 50 1.15 15.12 -9.62
N TYR A 51 0.75 14.07 -10.35
CA TYR A 51 -0.46 13.30 -10.07
C TYR A 51 -0.13 12.05 -9.25
N ARG A 52 -0.35 12.16 -7.94
CA ARG A 52 -0.11 11.10 -6.95
C ARG A 52 -0.78 9.77 -7.34
N VAL A 53 -2.05 9.79 -7.76
CA VAL A 53 -2.82 8.58 -8.12
C VAL A 53 -2.13 7.76 -9.21
N PHE A 54 -1.70 8.40 -10.30
CA PHE A 54 -0.97 7.71 -11.37
C PHE A 54 0.38 7.19 -10.90
N ARG A 55 1.13 7.98 -10.12
CA ARG A 55 2.44 7.53 -9.60
C ARG A 55 2.29 6.29 -8.73
N GLU A 56 1.31 6.28 -7.82
CA GLU A 56 1.04 5.14 -6.94
C GLU A 56 0.56 3.93 -7.75
N ALA A 57 -0.36 4.12 -8.70
CA ALA A 57 -0.86 3.02 -9.54
C ALA A 57 0.26 2.40 -10.39
N ILE A 58 1.05 3.23 -11.09
CA ILE A 58 2.18 2.76 -11.91
C ILE A 58 3.23 2.06 -11.03
N PHE A 59 3.55 2.62 -9.86
CA PHE A 59 4.49 2.00 -8.92
C PHE A 59 4.01 0.63 -8.47
N ASN A 60 2.74 0.52 -8.06
CA ASN A 60 2.16 -0.74 -7.61
C ASN A 60 2.19 -1.81 -8.71
N ILE A 61 1.96 -1.44 -9.97
CA ILE A 61 2.07 -2.37 -11.10
C ILE A 61 3.52 -2.78 -11.35
N LEU A 62 4.45 -1.80 -11.44
CA LEU A 62 5.86 -2.06 -11.74
C LEU A 62 6.59 -2.91 -10.69
N PHE A 63 6.14 -2.82 -9.43
CA PHE A 63 6.76 -3.46 -8.28
C PHE A 63 5.85 -4.48 -7.60
N ALA A 64 4.74 -4.88 -8.22
CA ALA A 64 3.78 -5.84 -7.67
C ALA A 64 4.44 -7.10 -7.11
N GLU A 65 5.37 -7.69 -7.87
CA GLU A 65 6.12 -8.88 -7.45
C GLU A 65 6.96 -8.62 -6.20
N LYS A 66 7.71 -7.52 -6.15
CA LYS A 66 8.56 -7.19 -4.98
C LYS A 66 7.71 -6.88 -3.75
N ILE A 67 6.57 -6.23 -3.94
CA ILE A 67 5.59 -5.97 -2.87
C ILE A 67 5.03 -7.30 -2.38
N GLY A 68 4.60 -8.18 -3.29
CA GLY A 68 4.09 -9.50 -2.96
C GLY A 68 5.09 -10.36 -2.18
N LEU A 69 6.34 -10.47 -2.63
CA LEU A 69 7.40 -11.19 -1.93
C LEU A 69 7.66 -10.62 -0.52
N ARG A 70 7.57 -9.30 -0.38
CA ARG A 70 7.75 -8.61 0.91
C ARG A 70 6.58 -8.89 1.86
N GLU A 71 5.36 -8.87 1.36
CA GLU A 71 4.15 -9.22 2.14
C GLU A 71 4.16 -10.69 2.55
N GLU A 72 4.53 -11.59 1.64
CA GLU A 72 4.66 -13.02 1.92
C GLU A 72 5.74 -13.30 2.98
N ARG A 73 6.90 -12.64 2.89
CA ARG A 73 7.93 -12.72 3.94
C ARG A 73 7.37 -12.34 5.30
N ILE A 74 6.63 -11.23 5.39
CA ILE A 74 6.04 -10.75 6.65
C ILE A 74 5.02 -11.75 7.20
N LYS A 75 4.14 -12.30 6.36
CA LYS A 75 3.18 -13.35 6.75
C LYS A 75 3.85 -14.60 7.30
N ASN A 76 5.03 -14.94 6.78
CA ASN A 76 5.77 -16.12 7.19
C ASN A 76 6.69 -15.91 8.41
N LEU A 77 6.87 -14.66 8.87
CA LEU A 77 7.69 -14.39 10.06
C LEU A 77 6.97 -14.85 11.34
N GLU A 78 7.75 -15.35 12.30
CA GLU A 78 7.26 -15.59 13.65
C GLU A 78 6.90 -14.27 14.34
N THR A 79 5.94 -14.32 15.26
CA THR A 79 5.42 -13.11 15.92
C THR A 79 6.49 -12.35 16.70
N ALA A 80 7.46 -13.05 17.31
CA ALA A 80 8.60 -12.41 17.94
C ALA A 80 9.46 -11.59 16.95
N ALA A 81 9.74 -12.14 15.77
CA ALA A 81 10.49 -11.44 14.72
C ALA A 81 9.71 -10.25 14.15
N LEU A 82 8.39 -10.38 14.00
CA LEU A 82 7.52 -9.27 13.62
C LEU A 82 7.59 -8.12 14.64
N ILE A 83 7.52 -8.43 15.93
CA ILE A 83 7.59 -7.43 17.00
C ILE A 83 8.93 -6.71 16.98
N GLU A 84 10.05 -7.42 16.79
CA GLU A 84 11.37 -6.79 16.70
C GLU A 84 11.48 -5.87 15.47
N GLU A 85 11.01 -6.29 14.30
CA GLU A 85 10.97 -5.43 13.11
C GLU A 85 9.98 -4.25 13.24
N PHE A 86 8.92 -4.41 14.04
CA PHE A 86 7.93 -3.37 14.32
C PHE A 86 8.49 -2.27 15.23
N LYS A 87 9.33 -2.65 16.21
CA LYS A 87 10.02 -1.69 17.09
C LYS A 87 11.00 -0.81 16.31
N ASP A 88 11.59 -1.33 15.24
CA ASP A 88 12.38 -0.51 14.33
C ASP A 88 11.50 0.40 13.46
N LYS A 89 11.25 1.61 13.98
CA LYS A 89 10.46 2.65 13.28
C LYS A 89 11.09 3.13 11.97
N LYS A 90 12.34 2.75 11.66
CA LYS A 90 12.99 3.02 10.37
C LYS A 90 12.75 1.91 9.36
N SER A 91 12.27 0.74 9.80
CA SER A 91 11.85 -0.32 8.90
C SER A 91 10.66 0.22 8.11
N GLY A 92 10.79 0.34 6.79
CA GLY A 92 9.66 0.73 5.94
C GLY A 92 8.49 -0.26 6.00
N ASN A 93 8.59 -1.33 6.81
CA ASN A 93 7.64 -2.44 6.97
C ASN A 93 6.61 -2.20 8.07
N VAL A 94 6.79 -1.19 8.94
CA VAL A 94 5.95 -1.00 10.15
C VAL A 94 4.45 -1.10 9.86
N SER A 95 3.97 -0.49 8.78
CA SER A 95 2.55 -0.55 8.41
C SER A 95 2.09 -1.96 8.00
N LEU A 96 2.90 -2.68 7.24
CA LEU A 96 2.60 -4.06 6.83
C LEU A 96 2.64 -5.01 8.03
N ILE A 97 3.64 -4.86 8.90
CA ILE A 97 3.77 -5.66 10.12
C ILE A 97 2.60 -5.39 11.08
N ARG A 98 2.20 -4.12 11.23
CA ARG A 98 1.02 -3.78 12.03
C ARG A 98 -0.22 -4.51 11.54
N ASN A 99 -0.46 -4.49 10.22
CA ASN A 99 -1.63 -5.15 9.63
C ASN A 99 -1.58 -6.68 9.86
N GLU A 100 -0.41 -7.30 9.71
CA GLU A 100 -0.22 -8.73 9.96
C GLU A 100 -0.46 -9.07 11.44
N MET A 101 0.11 -8.33 12.38
CA MET A 101 -0.12 -8.52 13.82
C MET A 101 -1.59 -8.32 14.19
N GLN A 102 -2.28 -7.34 13.60
CA GLN A 102 -3.71 -7.16 13.79
C GLN A 102 -4.53 -8.33 13.25
N SER A 103 -4.13 -8.94 12.13
CA SER A 103 -4.79 -10.15 11.59
C SER A 103 -4.65 -11.32 12.55
N ARG A 104 -3.42 -11.61 13.00
CA ARG A 104 -3.14 -12.70 13.94
C ARG A 104 -3.91 -12.54 15.24
N TYR A 105 -3.95 -11.34 15.78
CA TYR A 105 -4.72 -11.04 16.98
C TYR A 105 -6.22 -11.32 16.79
N LYS A 106 -6.81 -10.88 15.68
CA LYS A 106 -8.23 -11.17 15.34
C LYS A 106 -8.51 -12.65 15.14
N GLU A 107 -7.51 -13.42 14.71
CA GLU A 107 -7.56 -14.87 14.58
C GLU A 107 -7.36 -15.60 15.93
N GLY A 108 -7.16 -14.86 17.04
CA GLY A 108 -6.92 -15.44 18.36
C GLY A 108 -5.49 -15.96 18.58
N ARG A 109 -4.54 -15.58 17.71
CA ARG A 109 -3.13 -16.01 17.76
C ARG A 109 -2.27 -14.94 18.40
N ASP A 110 -1.41 -15.37 19.33
CA ASP A 110 -0.36 -14.53 19.92
C ASP A 110 -0.90 -13.23 20.56
N CYS A 111 -2.16 -13.24 21.02
CA CYS A 111 -2.88 -12.04 21.42
C CYS A 111 -2.17 -11.25 22.52
N GLU A 112 -1.66 -11.94 23.55
CA GLU A 112 -0.97 -11.32 24.69
C GLU A 112 0.29 -10.57 24.23
N ILE A 113 1.19 -11.26 23.51
CA ILE A 113 2.46 -10.67 23.06
C ILE A 113 2.25 -9.54 22.04
N ILE A 114 1.21 -9.63 21.21
CA ILE A 114 0.83 -8.58 20.26
C ILE A 114 0.25 -7.37 21.00
N ALA A 115 -0.61 -7.58 22.00
CA ALA A 115 -1.17 -6.51 22.81
C ALA A 115 -0.07 -5.76 23.58
N GLU A 116 0.89 -6.47 24.17
CA GLU A 116 2.05 -5.86 24.84
C GLU A 116 2.84 -4.96 23.88
N ALA A 117 3.16 -5.46 22.68
CA ALA A 117 3.87 -4.70 21.67
C ALA A 117 3.10 -3.45 21.20
N PHE A 118 1.79 -3.55 21.01
CA PHE A 118 0.94 -2.41 20.64
C PHE A 118 0.77 -1.40 21.78
N ASN A 119 0.65 -1.88 23.02
CA ASN A 119 0.55 -1.00 24.18
C ASN A 119 1.83 -0.19 24.40
N ALA A 120 3.00 -0.77 24.08
CA ALA A 120 4.29 -0.07 24.12
C ALA A 120 4.56 0.83 22.89
N SER A 121 3.67 0.86 21.88
CA SER A 121 3.86 1.59 20.62
C SER A 121 3.37 3.04 20.70
N ASN A 122 2.20 3.33 20.11
CA ASN A 122 1.62 4.66 20.03
C ASN A 122 0.16 4.60 20.44
N GLU A 123 -0.42 5.78 20.68
CA GLU A 123 -1.79 5.90 21.17
C GLU A 123 -2.83 5.23 20.25
N LYS A 124 -2.63 5.23 18.92
CA LYS A 124 -3.55 4.57 17.99
C LYS A 124 -3.52 3.05 18.15
N ASP A 125 -2.33 2.47 18.29
CA ASP A 125 -2.17 1.03 18.50
C ASP A 125 -2.77 0.61 19.87
N GLN A 126 -2.56 1.42 20.92
CA GLN A 126 -3.20 1.23 22.23
C GLN A 126 -4.73 1.29 22.17
N GLN A 127 -5.28 2.31 21.50
CA GLN A 127 -6.73 2.45 21.33
C GLN A 127 -7.32 1.28 20.54
N TRP A 128 -6.58 0.75 19.56
CA TRP A 128 -6.99 -0.41 18.79
C TRP A 128 -7.11 -1.65 19.69
N VAL A 129 -6.11 -1.97 20.53
CA VAL A 129 -6.20 -3.10 21.47
C VAL A 129 -7.42 -2.98 22.39
N LYS A 130 -7.60 -1.81 23.01
CA LYS A 130 -8.76 -1.52 23.88
C LYS A 130 -10.12 -1.67 23.18
N SER A 131 -10.16 -1.51 21.86
CA SER A 131 -11.39 -1.72 21.10
C SER A 131 -11.68 -3.20 20.86
N GLN A 132 -10.64 -4.03 20.70
CA GLN A 132 -10.82 -5.47 20.50
C GLN A 132 -11.25 -6.17 21.80
N GLU A 133 -10.70 -5.75 22.94
CA GLU A 133 -11.08 -6.29 24.27
C GLU A 133 -12.56 -6.03 24.60
N ARG A 134 -13.07 -4.82 24.29
CA ARG A 134 -14.48 -4.45 24.49
C ARG A 134 -15.48 -5.21 23.61
N HIS A 135 -15.03 -5.84 22.53
CA HIS A 135 -15.88 -6.66 21.66
C HIS A 135 -15.85 -8.15 22.03
N SER A 136 -15.04 -8.54 23.03
CA SER A 136 -14.89 -9.92 23.50
C SER A 136 -15.69 -10.22 24.77
N GLU A 137 -16.33 -9.19 25.37
CA GLU A 137 -17.29 -9.27 26.50
C GLU A 137 -18.74 -9.26 26.00
#